data_AF-A0A5Q2N1U3-F1
#
_entry.id   AF-A0A5Q2N1U3-F1
#
_cell.length_a   1.000
_cell.length_b   1.000
_cell.length_c   1.000
_cell.angle_alpha   90.00
_cell.angle_beta   90.00
_cell.angle_gamma   90.00
#
_symmetry.space_group_name_H-M   'P 1'
#
loop_
_entity.id
_entity.type
_entity.pdbx_description
1 polymer ?
#
loop_
_entity_poly.entity_id
_entity_poly.type
_entity_poly.pdbx_seq_one_letter_code
_entity_poly.pdbx_strand_id
1 'polypeptide(L)'
;MFSLEQFLSFLGSAAAGLLTLLGSTGIFVSLVVQRRMERLQTILEDFLELPYSENKNLAGSMVHLVRKYQMHYLFPNRPGRTILLYLDFTLTIIATLWLTILVLTFEWPLQPFFWFQCLLLLLISGNIYLFRRLLQQTISPTENPLFNPIIPAPYRLRSISYLSRYVNVSVKSVLQQARFALAITEKGELRLKQELSFDDFYYFLYCHEKEFIAWGELRLHFPSDPITKKPIPLQRNIEIPLAQLSEETMGSPQDILHITFYVFPQGEKHPIQYDFLLNQEDRSYHSRPFPEMTVQSSIVFQVKEKQLFLLEGENQLPHHTLYTHTYQWDGQRYYSEKPAEGKPCRCVASPEIC
;
A
#
# COMPACT_ATOMS: atom_id res chain seq x y z
N MET A 1 -21.33 -57.91 8.03
CA MET A 1 -21.02 -57.81 6.57
C MET A 1 -21.69 -56.59 5.93
N PHE A 2 -20.91 -55.60 5.48
CA PHE A 2 -21.36 -54.69 4.43
C PHE A 2 -21.55 -55.53 3.15
N SER A 3 -22.77 -55.63 2.62
CA SER A 3 -22.89 -56.09 1.23
C SER A 3 -22.18 -55.07 0.33
N LEU A 4 -21.58 -55.54 -0.77
CA LEU A 4 -20.92 -54.67 -1.75
C LEU A 4 -21.83 -53.51 -2.19
N GLU A 5 -23.13 -53.77 -2.25
CA GLU A 5 -24.19 -52.79 -2.53
C GLU A 5 -24.33 -51.72 -1.43
N GLN A 6 -24.34 -52.12 -0.16
CA GLN A 6 -24.39 -51.17 0.96
C GLN A 6 -23.14 -50.28 0.97
N PHE A 7 -21.97 -50.83 0.63
CA PHE A 7 -20.72 -50.09 0.62
C PHE A 7 -20.68 -49.07 -0.53
N LEU A 8 -21.08 -49.48 -1.73
CA LEU A 8 -21.19 -48.58 -2.88
C LEU A 8 -22.23 -47.48 -2.66
N SER A 9 -23.36 -47.81 -2.01
CA SER A 9 -24.38 -46.83 -1.63
C SER A 9 -23.84 -45.83 -0.60
N PHE A 10 -23.08 -46.30 0.39
CA PHE A 10 -22.45 -45.45 1.39
C PHE A 10 -21.37 -44.56 0.78
N LEU A 11 -20.49 -45.10 -0.07
CA LEU A 11 -19.45 -44.34 -0.79
C LEU A 11 -20.08 -43.30 -1.73
N GLY A 12 -21.15 -43.66 -2.43
CA GLY A 12 -21.92 -42.75 -3.29
C GLY A 12 -22.54 -41.61 -2.49
N SER A 13 -23.15 -41.92 -1.34
CA SER A 13 -23.69 -40.93 -0.41
C SER A 13 -22.61 -40.01 0.16
N ALA A 14 -21.43 -40.57 0.50
CA ALA A 14 -20.25 -39.83 0.95
C ALA A 14 -19.75 -38.83 -0.08
N ALA A 15 -19.53 -39.32 -1.31
CA ALA A 15 -19.01 -38.55 -2.41
C ALA A 15 -20.02 -37.48 -2.80
N ALA A 16 -21.32 -37.80 -2.84
CA ALA A 16 -22.38 -36.84 -3.09
C ALA A 16 -22.45 -35.78 -1.98
N GLY A 17 -22.36 -36.16 -0.70
CA GLY A 17 -22.35 -35.24 0.44
C GLY A 17 -21.14 -34.30 0.44
N LEU A 18 -19.95 -34.81 0.12
CA LEU A 18 -18.74 -33.99 0.00
C LEU A 18 -18.78 -33.09 -1.23
N LEU A 19 -19.24 -33.58 -2.39
CA LEU A 19 -19.38 -32.79 -3.62
C LEU A 19 -20.43 -31.68 -3.46
N THR A 20 -21.53 -31.96 -2.78
CA THR A 20 -22.55 -30.94 -2.47
C THR A 20 -22.08 -29.93 -1.45
N LEU A 21 -21.30 -30.34 -0.44
CA LEU A 21 -20.69 -29.42 0.52
C LEU A 21 -19.62 -28.56 -0.15
N LEU A 22 -18.71 -29.14 -0.95
CA LEU A 22 -17.72 -28.43 -1.77
C LEU A 22 -18.39 -27.50 -2.79
N GLY A 23 -19.46 -27.96 -3.43
CA GLY A 23 -20.23 -27.16 -4.39
C GLY A 23 -20.90 -25.98 -3.72
N SER A 24 -21.65 -26.20 -2.64
CA SER A 24 -22.37 -25.12 -1.93
C SER A 24 -21.42 -24.11 -1.29
N THR A 25 -20.36 -24.57 -0.62
CA THR A 25 -19.37 -23.68 -0.03
C THR A 25 -18.53 -22.98 -1.10
N GLY A 26 -18.14 -23.66 -2.17
CA GLY A 26 -17.46 -23.05 -3.32
C GLY A 26 -18.29 -21.94 -3.98
N ILE A 27 -19.59 -22.17 -4.20
CA ILE A 27 -20.53 -21.16 -4.71
C ILE A 27 -20.64 -19.99 -3.73
N PHE A 28 -20.82 -20.26 -2.44
CA PHE A 28 -20.94 -19.21 -1.43
C PHE A 28 -19.69 -18.34 -1.35
N VAL A 29 -18.51 -18.95 -1.35
CA VAL A 29 -17.22 -18.25 -1.34
C VAL A 29 -17.04 -17.45 -2.60
N SER A 30 -17.32 -18.04 -3.76
CA SER A 30 -17.25 -17.34 -5.05
C SER A 30 -18.16 -16.11 -5.06
N LEU A 31 -19.39 -16.21 -4.58
CA LEU A 31 -20.32 -15.07 -4.50
C LEU A 31 -19.85 -13.98 -3.53
N VAL A 32 -19.32 -14.36 -2.37
CA VAL A 32 -18.80 -13.40 -1.38
C VAL A 32 -17.57 -12.67 -1.93
N VAL A 33 -16.66 -13.40 -2.58
CA VAL A 33 -15.48 -12.82 -3.22
C VAL A 33 -15.88 -11.93 -4.37
N GLN A 34 -16.74 -12.40 -5.27
CA GLN A 34 -17.17 -11.66 -6.44
C GLN A 34 -17.84 -10.34 -6.03
N ARG A 35 -18.84 -10.38 -5.14
CA ARG A 35 -19.53 -9.16 -4.68
C ARG A 35 -18.59 -8.18 -3.98
N ARG A 36 -17.57 -8.69 -3.30
CA ARG A 36 -16.55 -7.87 -2.65
C ARG A 36 -15.59 -7.27 -3.68
N MET A 37 -15.16 -8.07 -4.64
CA MET A 37 -14.28 -7.66 -5.72
C MET A 37 -14.93 -6.57 -6.54
N GLU A 38 -16.20 -6.74 -6.92
CA GLU A 38 -17.01 -5.70 -7.59
C GLU A 38 -17.02 -4.40 -6.77
N ARG A 39 -17.32 -4.46 -5.47
CA ARG A 39 -17.32 -3.26 -4.61
C ARG A 39 -15.97 -2.57 -4.49
N LEU A 40 -14.89 -3.36 -4.35
CA LEU A 40 -13.53 -2.82 -4.25
C LEU A 40 -13.08 -2.23 -5.58
N GLN A 41 -13.46 -2.84 -6.71
CA GLN A 41 -13.23 -2.32 -8.06
C GLN A 41 -13.98 -1.01 -8.28
N THR A 42 -15.28 -0.94 -7.96
CA THR A 42 -16.05 0.31 -8.09
C THR A 42 -15.43 1.44 -7.26
N ILE A 43 -15.03 1.18 -6.00
CA ILE A 43 -14.39 2.21 -5.17
C ILE A 43 -13.03 2.62 -5.73
N LEU A 44 -12.30 1.66 -6.30
CA LEU A 44 -11.03 1.94 -6.96
C LEU A 44 -11.29 2.83 -8.19
N GLU A 45 -12.19 2.46 -9.08
CA GLU A 45 -12.60 3.26 -10.25
C GLU A 45 -13.00 4.68 -9.85
N ASP A 46 -13.91 4.83 -8.87
CA ASP A 46 -14.30 6.14 -8.31
C ASP A 46 -13.07 6.93 -7.84
N PHE A 47 -12.13 6.27 -7.16
CA PHE A 47 -10.89 6.92 -6.68
C PHE A 47 -9.97 7.36 -7.82
N LEU A 48 -9.93 6.61 -8.92
CA LEU A 48 -9.10 6.92 -10.09
C LEU A 48 -9.69 8.00 -10.98
N GLU A 49 -11.01 8.23 -10.92
CA GLU A 49 -11.65 9.34 -11.64
C GLU A 49 -11.42 10.70 -10.96
N LEU A 50 -11.30 10.73 -9.63
CA LEU A 50 -11.12 11.97 -8.85
C LEU A 50 -9.91 12.84 -9.28
N PRO A 51 -8.70 12.29 -9.54
CA PRO A 51 -7.56 13.08 -10.00
C PRO A 51 -7.82 13.89 -11.28
N TYR A 52 -8.76 13.45 -12.14
CA TYR A 52 -9.02 14.09 -13.44
C TYR A 52 -9.94 15.31 -13.37
N SER A 53 -10.58 15.59 -12.22
CA SER A 53 -11.34 16.83 -12.08
C SER A 53 -10.39 17.96 -11.67
N GLU A 54 -9.83 18.64 -12.67
CA GLU A 54 -9.00 19.81 -12.47
C GLU A 54 -9.80 20.91 -11.75
N ASN A 55 -9.18 21.60 -10.78
CA ASN A 55 -9.69 22.76 -10.02
C ASN A 55 -10.65 22.52 -8.84
N LYS A 56 -10.97 21.28 -8.44
CA LYS A 56 -11.72 21.01 -7.19
C LYS A 56 -10.84 20.39 -6.13
N ASN A 57 -10.93 20.89 -4.88
CA ASN A 57 -10.32 20.19 -3.74
C ASN A 57 -11.10 18.90 -3.47
N LEU A 58 -10.53 17.77 -3.86
CA LEU A 58 -11.10 16.44 -3.66
C LEU A 58 -10.39 15.64 -2.56
N ALA A 59 -9.52 16.27 -1.78
CA ALA A 59 -8.77 15.59 -0.73
C ALA A 59 -9.70 14.87 0.27
N GLY A 60 -10.80 15.51 0.66
CA GLY A 60 -11.82 14.91 1.54
C GLY A 60 -12.48 13.67 0.91
N SER A 61 -12.85 13.76 -0.37
CA SER A 61 -13.47 12.66 -1.12
C SER A 61 -12.51 11.48 -1.28
N MET A 62 -11.25 11.73 -1.63
CA MET A 62 -10.21 10.71 -1.74
C MET A 62 -9.98 9.99 -0.40
N VAL A 63 -9.87 10.72 0.71
CA VAL A 63 -9.72 10.12 2.04
C VAL A 63 -10.93 9.26 2.40
N HIS A 64 -12.14 9.74 2.10
CA HIS A 64 -13.35 8.98 2.35
C HIS A 64 -13.40 7.68 1.53
N LEU A 65 -13.03 7.72 0.24
CA LEU A 65 -12.97 6.53 -0.61
C LEU A 65 -11.92 5.54 -0.14
N VAL A 66 -10.72 5.98 0.23
CA VAL A 66 -9.68 5.09 0.77
C VAL A 66 -10.12 4.45 2.08
N ARG A 67 -10.80 5.20 2.97
CA ARG A 67 -11.39 4.64 4.20
C ARG A 67 -12.49 3.63 3.90
N LYS A 68 -13.36 3.93 2.93
CA LYS A 68 -14.41 3.02 2.47
C LYS A 68 -13.81 1.73 1.88
N TYR A 69 -12.76 1.87 1.06
CA TYR A 69 -11.99 0.77 0.50
C TYR A 69 -11.39 -0.10 1.61
N GLN A 70 -10.73 0.52 2.58
CA GLN A 70 -10.16 -0.16 3.74
C GLN A 70 -11.21 -0.92 4.55
N MET A 71 -12.40 -0.35 4.76
CA MET A 71 -13.48 -1.02 5.48
C MET A 71 -14.01 -2.27 4.76
N HIS A 72 -14.00 -2.29 3.43
CA HIS A 72 -14.33 -3.47 2.64
C HIS A 72 -13.14 -4.44 2.48
N TYR A 73 -11.91 -3.93 2.62
CA TYR A 73 -10.68 -4.72 2.54
C TYR A 73 -10.34 -5.45 3.86
N LEU A 74 -10.66 -4.87 5.02
CA LEU A 74 -10.48 -5.53 6.32
C LEU A 74 -11.78 -6.21 6.74
N PHE A 75 -11.81 -7.54 6.71
CA PHE A 75 -12.97 -8.30 7.19
C PHE A 75 -13.23 -7.93 8.66
N PRO A 76 -14.50 -7.66 9.07
CA PRO A 76 -14.79 -7.61 10.49
C PRO A 76 -14.49 -8.99 11.09
N ASN A 77 -13.69 -9.04 12.15
CA ASN A 77 -13.20 -10.30 12.76
C ASN A 77 -14.33 -11.27 13.18
N ARG A 78 -15.55 -10.79 13.39
CA ARG A 78 -16.70 -11.59 13.87
C ARG A 78 -17.30 -12.49 12.78
N PRO A 79 -17.83 -12.00 11.65
CA PRO A 79 -18.45 -12.85 10.63
C PRO A 79 -17.50 -13.87 10.01
N GLY A 80 -16.23 -13.52 9.79
CA GLY A 80 -15.23 -14.46 9.26
C GLY A 80 -15.00 -15.65 10.21
N ARG A 81 -14.90 -15.38 11.52
CA ARG A 81 -14.82 -16.43 12.54
C ARG A 81 -16.09 -17.26 12.61
N THR A 82 -17.28 -16.66 12.51
CA THR A 82 -18.54 -17.40 12.55
C THR A 82 -18.69 -18.35 11.37
N ILE A 83 -18.29 -17.93 10.15
CA ILE A 83 -18.30 -18.79 8.96
C ILE A 83 -17.33 -19.96 9.13
N LEU A 84 -16.09 -19.68 9.57
CA LEU A 84 -15.10 -20.72 9.82
C LEU A 84 -15.55 -21.69 10.92
N LEU A 85 -16.20 -21.19 11.97
CA LEU A 85 -16.74 -22.01 13.06
C LEU A 85 -17.90 -22.90 12.59
N TYR A 86 -18.83 -22.37 11.79
CA TYR A 86 -19.92 -23.15 11.21
C TYR A 86 -19.38 -24.28 10.33
N LEU A 87 -18.33 -23.99 9.56
CA LEU A 87 -17.67 -24.97 8.72
C LEU A 87 -16.91 -26.02 9.55
N ASP A 88 -16.13 -25.60 10.53
CA ASP A 88 -15.44 -26.52 11.45
C ASP A 88 -16.46 -27.41 12.21
N PHE A 89 -17.60 -26.86 12.61
CA PHE A 89 -18.68 -27.58 13.27
C PHE A 89 -19.35 -28.62 12.35
N THR A 90 -19.71 -28.25 11.14
CA THR A 90 -20.30 -29.18 10.15
C THR A 90 -19.33 -30.28 9.76
N LEU A 91 -18.04 -29.97 9.60
CA LEU A 91 -16.99 -30.96 9.38
C LEU A 91 -16.85 -31.94 10.54
N THR A 92 -16.89 -31.42 11.77
CA THR A 92 -16.81 -32.25 12.98
C THR A 92 -17.98 -33.22 13.04
N ILE A 93 -19.21 -32.78 12.74
CA ILE A 93 -20.39 -33.63 12.69
C ILE A 93 -20.28 -34.73 11.63
N ILE A 94 -19.82 -34.39 10.42
CA ILE A 94 -19.64 -35.38 9.34
C ILE A 94 -18.59 -36.41 9.77
N ALA A 95 -17.46 -35.96 10.31
CA ALA A 95 -16.40 -36.84 10.79
C ALA A 95 -16.88 -37.75 11.92
N THR A 96 -17.66 -37.25 12.89
CA THR A 96 -18.17 -38.06 14.01
C THR A 96 -19.20 -39.08 13.55
N LEU A 97 -20.16 -38.70 12.69
CA LEU A 97 -21.12 -39.64 12.07
C LEU A 97 -20.41 -40.75 11.31
N TRP A 98 -19.37 -40.40 10.56
CA TRP A 98 -18.58 -41.37 9.81
C TRP A 98 -17.80 -42.31 10.70
N LEU A 99 -17.15 -41.78 11.74
CA LEU A 99 -16.39 -42.58 12.69
C LEU A 99 -17.30 -43.52 13.48
N THR A 100 -18.51 -43.08 13.84
CA THR A 100 -19.52 -43.95 14.47
C THR A 100 -19.96 -45.08 13.55
N ILE A 101 -20.23 -44.81 12.27
CA ILE A 101 -20.58 -45.87 11.31
C ILE A 101 -19.44 -46.88 11.15
N LEU A 102 -18.20 -46.40 11.05
CA LEU A 102 -17.02 -47.26 10.90
C LEU A 102 -16.79 -48.15 12.13
N VAL A 103 -17.01 -47.62 13.33
CA VAL A 103 -16.94 -48.39 14.58
C VAL A 103 -18.08 -49.39 14.69
N LEU A 104 -19.32 -49.00 14.37
CA LEU A 104 -20.50 -49.88 14.44
C LEU A 104 -20.42 -51.05 13.46
N THR A 105 -19.62 -50.92 12.40
CA THR A 105 -19.48 -51.90 11.33
C THR A 105 -18.17 -52.69 11.41
N PHE A 106 -17.38 -52.45 12.46
CA PHE A 106 -16.11 -53.12 12.68
C PHE A 106 -16.31 -54.57 13.14
N GLU A 107 -15.98 -55.53 12.27
CA GLU A 107 -15.94 -56.96 12.58
C GLU A 107 -14.46 -57.42 12.58
N TRP A 108 -13.99 -58.00 13.68
CA TRP A 108 -12.67 -58.62 13.77
C TRP A 108 -12.69 -59.95 12.99
N PRO A 109 -11.73 -60.28 12.09
CA PRO A 109 -10.43 -59.63 11.84
C PRO A 109 -10.38 -58.58 10.74
N LEU A 110 -9.38 -57.69 10.88
CA LEU A 110 -9.06 -56.61 9.94
C LEU A 110 -8.88 -57.14 8.51
N GLN A 111 -9.90 -56.94 7.68
CA GLN A 111 -9.85 -57.30 6.28
C GLN A 111 -9.01 -56.27 5.49
N PRO A 112 -8.35 -56.64 4.37
CA PRO A 112 -7.60 -55.72 3.51
C PRO A 112 -8.45 -54.51 3.05
N PHE A 113 -9.76 -54.71 2.94
CA PHE A 113 -10.74 -53.69 2.60
C PHE A 113 -10.79 -52.53 3.60
N PHE A 114 -10.45 -52.77 4.87
CA PHE A 114 -10.33 -51.75 5.90
C PHE A 114 -9.25 -50.71 5.55
N TRP A 115 -8.11 -51.13 4.98
CA TRP A 115 -7.05 -50.22 4.56
C TRP A 115 -7.48 -49.28 3.44
N PHE A 116 -8.31 -49.78 2.51
CA PHE A 116 -8.89 -48.96 1.45
C PHE A 116 -9.82 -47.88 2.03
N GLN A 117 -10.61 -48.22 3.05
CA GLN A 117 -11.45 -47.26 3.78
C GLN A 117 -10.60 -46.19 4.50
N CYS A 118 -9.49 -46.59 5.13
CA CYS A 118 -8.55 -45.64 5.75
C CYS A 118 -7.87 -44.71 4.73
N LEU A 119 -7.49 -45.20 3.55
CA LEU A 119 -6.91 -44.38 2.48
C LEU A 119 -7.93 -43.34 1.97
N LEU A 120 -9.19 -43.74 1.81
CA LEU A 120 -10.27 -42.85 1.45
C LEU A 120 -10.47 -41.74 2.50
N LEU A 121 -10.40 -42.08 3.79
CA LEU A 121 -10.45 -41.10 4.88
C LEU A 121 -9.30 -40.09 4.80
N LEU A 122 -8.10 -40.55 4.47
CA LEU A 122 -6.93 -39.69 4.32
C LEU A 122 -7.11 -38.69 3.16
N LEU A 123 -7.60 -39.16 2.01
CA LEU A 123 -7.88 -38.31 0.85
C LEU A 123 -8.98 -37.27 1.14
N ILE A 124 -10.05 -37.67 1.84
CA ILE A 124 -11.13 -36.75 2.22
C ILE A 124 -10.61 -35.71 3.22
N SER A 125 -9.87 -36.13 4.24
CA SER A 125 -9.25 -35.23 5.22
C SER A 125 -8.29 -34.23 4.55
N GLY A 126 -7.49 -34.70 3.59
CA GLY A 126 -6.60 -33.85 2.79
C GLY A 126 -7.35 -32.79 1.98
N ASN A 127 -8.44 -33.17 1.30
CA ASN A 127 -9.28 -32.23 0.56
C ASN A 127 -9.94 -31.19 1.47
N ILE A 128 -10.43 -31.62 2.63
CA ILE A 128 -11.02 -30.73 3.64
C ILE A 128 -9.98 -29.73 4.17
N TYR A 129 -8.76 -30.19 4.45
CA TYR A 129 -7.67 -29.32 4.89
C TYR A 129 -7.31 -28.26 3.84
N LEU A 130 -7.19 -28.69 2.58
CA LEU A 130 -6.90 -27.80 1.45
C LEU A 130 -8.03 -26.78 1.28
N PHE A 131 -9.28 -27.21 1.40
CA PHE A 131 -10.45 -26.34 1.35
C PHE A 131 -10.48 -25.30 2.48
N ARG A 132 -10.20 -25.71 3.72
CA ARG A 132 -10.08 -24.80 4.87
C ARG A 132 -9.01 -23.73 4.64
N ARG A 133 -7.88 -24.13 4.06
CA ARG A 133 -6.78 -23.23 3.73
C ARG A 133 -7.18 -22.22 2.66
N LEU A 134 -7.85 -22.65 1.59
CA LEU A 134 -8.36 -21.77 0.54
C LEU A 134 -9.38 -20.77 1.10
N LEU A 135 -10.27 -21.21 1.98
CA LEU A 135 -11.24 -20.36 2.65
C LEU A 135 -10.61 -19.29 3.54
N GLN A 136 -9.66 -19.69 4.39
CA GLN A 136 -8.92 -18.74 5.22
C GLN A 136 -8.20 -17.70 4.36
N GLN A 137 -7.56 -18.14 3.28
CA GLN A 137 -6.90 -17.27 2.31
C GLN A 137 -7.86 -16.31 1.60
N THR A 138 -9.10 -16.75 1.37
CA THR A 138 -10.13 -15.96 0.70
C THR A 138 -10.75 -14.91 1.63
N ILE A 139 -10.91 -15.26 2.91
CA ILE A 139 -11.45 -14.35 3.95
C ILE A 139 -10.42 -13.27 4.30
N SER A 140 -9.13 -13.63 4.32
CA SER A 140 -8.00 -12.74 4.66
C SER A 140 -7.07 -12.53 3.46
N PRO A 141 -7.43 -11.71 2.47
CA PRO A 141 -6.62 -11.50 1.27
C PRO A 141 -5.30 -10.77 1.54
N THR A 142 -5.11 -10.21 2.75
CA THR A 142 -3.98 -9.37 3.18
C THR A 142 -2.59 -9.95 2.93
N GLU A 143 -2.45 -11.27 2.84
CA GLU A 143 -1.15 -11.95 2.74
C GLU A 143 -1.06 -12.96 1.60
N ASN A 144 -2.10 -13.11 0.78
CA ASN A 144 -2.06 -14.10 -0.29
C ASN A 144 -1.40 -13.51 -1.55
N PRO A 145 -0.23 -14.02 -2.00
CA PRO A 145 0.44 -13.53 -3.19
C PRO A 145 -0.41 -13.68 -4.47
N LEU A 146 -1.41 -14.55 -4.48
CA LEU A 146 -2.31 -14.74 -5.61
C LEU A 146 -3.35 -13.62 -5.76
N PHE A 147 -3.76 -12.98 -4.65
CA PHE A 147 -4.78 -11.92 -4.66
C PHE A 147 -4.22 -10.50 -4.60
N ASN A 148 -3.00 -10.35 -4.07
CA ASN A 148 -2.30 -9.06 -3.98
C ASN A 148 -2.10 -8.30 -5.31
N PRO A 149 -1.96 -8.95 -6.48
CA PRO A 149 -1.96 -8.25 -7.75
C PRO A 149 -3.36 -7.68 -8.04
N ILE A 150 -4.40 -8.51 -7.93
CA ILE A 150 -5.76 -8.16 -8.33
C ILE A 150 -6.38 -7.09 -7.41
N ILE A 151 -6.11 -7.17 -6.10
CA ILE A 151 -6.67 -6.28 -5.08
C ILE A 151 -5.54 -5.74 -4.21
N PRO A 152 -5.12 -4.48 -4.40
CA PRO A 152 -4.08 -3.90 -3.56
C PRO A 152 -4.50 -3.77 -2.11
N ALA A 153 -3.52 -3.90 -1.22
CA ALA A 153 -3.69 -3.46 0.14
C ALA A 153 -3.94 -1.93 0.19
N PRO A 154 -4.78 -1.42 1.11
CA PRO A 154 -5.16 -0.01 1.17
C PRO A 154 -3.98 0.97 1.25
N TYR A 155 -2.87 0.58 1.88
CA TYR A 155 -1.66 1.42 1.97
C TYR A 155 -1.02 1.69 0.60
N ARG A 156 -1.22 0.82 -0.39
CA ARG A 156 -0.70 1.00 -1.76
C ARG A 156 -1.42 2.11 -2.52
N LEU A 157 -2.64 2.48 -2.13
CA LEU A 157 -3.38 3.59 -2.73
C LEU A 157 -2.77 4.97 -2.44
N ARG A 158 -1.81 5.03 -1.51
CA ARG A 158 -1.00 6.21 -1.18
C ARG A 158 0.32 6.27 -1.97
N SER A 159 0.78 5.14 -2.49
CA SER A 159 2.05 5.04 -3.21
C SER A 159 1.88 5.56 -4.64
N ILE A 160 2.62 6.62 -4.97
CA ILE A 160 2.59 7.21 -6.31
C ILE A 160 3.15 6.23 -7.34
N SER A 161 4.21 5.51 -7.01
CA SER A 161 4.80 4.49 -7.89
C SER A 161 3.83 3.35 -8.19
N TYR A 162 2.99 2.98 -7.22
CA TYR A 162 1.95 1.98 -7.42
C TYR A 162 0.85 2.50 -8.34
N LEU A 163 0.34 3.71 -8.09
CA LEU A 163 -0.72 4.32 -8.89
C LEU A 163 -0.28 4.57 -10.34
N SER A 164 0.98 4.93 -10.58
CA SER A 164 1.52 5.14 -11.92
C SER A 164 1.68 3.83 -12.69
N ARG A 165 2.36 2.83 -12.11
CA ARG A 165 2.73 1.60 -12.82
C ARG A 165 1.58 0.62 -12.96
N TYR A 166 0.84 0.43 -11.88
CA TYR A 166 -0.17 -0.62 -11.82
C TYR A 166 -1.52 -0.14 -12.32
N VAL A 167 -1.87 1.10 -11.99
CA VAL A 167 -3.19 1.65 -12.29
C VAL A 167 -3.18 2.60 -13.49
N ASN A 168 -1.99 3.00 -13.96
CA ASN A 168 -1.80 3.85 -15.13
C ASN A 168 -2.50 5.21 -15.00
N VAL A 169 -2.48 5.79 -13.79
CA VAL A 169 -2.97 7.16 -13.55
C VAL A 169 -1.84 8.14 -13.80
N SER A 170 -2.17 9.28 -14.41
CA SER A 170 -1.27 10.43 -14.52
C SER A 170 -0.72 10.83 -13.15
N VAL A 171 0.59 10.69 -12.94
CA VAL A 171 1.24 11.06 -11.68
C VAL A 171 1.07 12.55 -11.38
N LYS A 172 1.11 13.38 -12.43
CA LYS A 172 0.87 14.82 -12.34
C LYS A 172 -0.47 15.11 -11.65
N SER A 173 -1.54 14.45 -12.10
CA SER A 173 -2.89 14.64 -11.55
C SER A 173 -3.00 14.16 -10.10
N VAL A 174 -2.34 13.05 -9.74
CA VAL A 174 -2.30 12.56 -8.36
C VAL A 174 -1.56 13.53 -7.43
N LEU A 175 -0.37 13.98 -7.84
CA LEU A 175 0.43 14.89 -7.03
C LEU A 175 -0.21 16.28 -6.88
N GLN A 176 -0.99 16.73 -7.86
CA GLN A 176 -1.78 17.96 -7.74
C GLN A 176 -2.73 17.90 -6.55
N GLN A 177 -3.28 16.72 -6.24
CA GLN A 177 -4.17 16.50 -5.10
C GLN A 177 -3.41 16.41 -3.77
N ALA A 178 -2.10 16.14 -3.79
CA ALA A 178 -1.23 16.21 -2.61
C ALA A 178 -1.12 17.65 -2.05
N ARG A 179 -1.32 18.66 -2.92
CA ARG A 179 -1.28 20.09 -2.61
C ARG A 179 -0.07 20.47 -1.76
N PHE A 180 1.11 20.24 -2.34
CA PHE A 180 2.37 20.58 -1.69
C PHE A 180 2.47 22.07 -1.39
N ALA A 181 3.01 22.37 -0.21
CA ALA A 181 3.48 23.69 0.18
C ALA A 181 4.79 23.54 0.97
N LEU A 182 5.66 24.54 0.89
CA LEU A 182 6.89 24.59 1.65
C LEU A 182 6.80 25.65 2.74
N ALA A 183 7.39 25.35 3.88
CA ALA A 183 7.58 26.33 4.94
C ALA A 183 8.97 26.19 5.56
N ILE A 184 9.63 27.31 5.84
CA ILE A 184 10.84 27.34 6.67
C ILE A 184 10.45 28.02 7.98
N THR A 185 10.58 27.28 9.07
CA THR A 185 10.27 27.79 10.41
C THR A 185 11.32 28.80 10.88
N GLU A 186 11.00 29.57 11.92
CA GLU A 186 11.97 30.51 12.54
C GLU A 186 13.26 29.82 13.00
N LYS A 187 13.18 28.52 13.31
CA LYS A 187 14.33 27.71 13.73
C LYS A 187 15.19 27.22 12.56
N GLY A 188 14.86 27.60 11.33
CA GLY A 188 15.56 27.13 10.12
C GLY A 188 15.14 25.74 9.65
N GLU A 189 14.10 25.13 10.23
CA GLU A 189 13.62 23.81 9.76
C GLU A 189 12.77 23.97 8.49
N LEU A 190 13.19 23.37 7.39
CA LEU A 190 12.44 23.30 6.14
C LEU A 190 11.46 22.13 6.21
N ARG A 191 10.18 22.43 6.05
CA ARG A 191 9.07 21.47 6.11
C ARG A 191 8.29 21.46 4.80
N LEU A 192 8.04 20.27 4.27
CA LEU A 192 7.08 20.01 3.19
C LEU A 192 5.73 19.69 3.80
N LYS A 193 4.76 20.56 3.54
CA LYS A 193 3.36 20.37 3.93
C LYS A 193 2.62 19.64 2.80
N GLN A 194 1.85 18.63 3.15
CA GLN A 194 0.99 17.90 2.24
C GLN A 194 -0.45 17.88 2.79
N GLU A 195 -1.44 18.24 1.96
CA GLU A 195 -2.84 18.04 2.36
C GLU A 195 -3.23 16.56 2.32
N LEU A 196 -2.73 15.82 1.32
CA LEU A 196 -2.85 14.37 1.24
C LEU A 196 -1.49 13.71 1.26
N SER A 197 -1.36 12.69 2.09
CA SER A 197 -0.10 12.07 2.44
C SER A 197 0.50 11.15 1.36
N PHE A 198 0.61 11.57 0.10
CA PHE A 198 1.18 10.71 -0.94
C PHE A 198 2.70 10.48 -0.74
N ASP A 199 3.15 9.25 -0.97
CA ASP A 199 4.54 8.85 -0.75
C ASP A 199 5.07 7.93 -1.87
N ASP A 200 6.24 7.32 -1.65
CA ASP A 200 6.88 6.36 -2.58
C ASP A 200 7.47 7.04 -3.83
N PHE A 201 8.32 8.05 -3.60
CA PHE A 201 9.10 8.75 -4.63
C PHE A 201 10.42 9.29 -4.08
N TYR A 202 11.40 9.50 -4.97
CA TYR A 202 12.57 10.30 -4.63
C TYR A 202 12.30 11.78 -4.86
N TYR A 203 12.97 12.63 -4.09
CA TYR A 203 12.92 14.07 -4.31
C TYR A 203 14.30 14.70 -4.37
N PHE A 204 14.36 15.85 -5.04
CA PHE A 204 15.46 16.80 -4.99
C PHE A 204 14.87 18.19 -4.76
N LEU A 205 15.48 18.99 -3.91
CA LEU A 205 15.08 20.34 -3.59
C LEU A 205 16.31 21.22 -3.61
N TYR A 206 16.20 22.37 -4.27
CA TYR A 206 17.26 23.37 -4.35
C TYR A 206 16.70 24.77 -4.11
N CYS A 207 17.33 25.52 -3.21
CA CYS A 207 17.08 26.95 -3.03
C CYS A 207 18.16 27.75 -3.75
N HIS A 208 17.74 28.63 -4.67
CA HIS A 208 18.66 29.36 -5.54
C HIS A 208 19.44 30.43 -4.79
N GLU A 209 18.79 31.15 -3.87
CA GLU A 209 19.38 32.32 -3.22
C GLU A 209 20.28 31.97 -2.03
N LYS A 210 20.00 30.85 -1.37
CA LYS A 210 20.75 30.36 -0.20
C LYS A 210 21.68 29.19 -0.53
N GLU A 211 21.64 28.72 -1.78
CA GLU A 211 22.44 27.62 -2.32
C GLU A 211 22.38 26.31 -1.49
N PHE A 212 21.32 26.06 -0.71
CA PHE A 212 21.18 24.78 -0.01
C PHE A 212 20.40 23.76 -0.84
N ILE A 213 20.67 22.48 -0.60
CA ILE A 213 19.99 21.35 -1.24
C ILE A 213 19.42 20.37 -0.23
N ALA A 214 18.32 19.71 -0.58
CA ALA A 214 17.77 18.58 0.16
C ALA A 214 17.31 17.48 -0.81
N TRP A 215 17.54 16.21 -0.47
CA TRP A 215 17.19 15.09 -1.34
C TRP A 215 16.97 13.81 -0.53
N GLY A 216 16.35 12.81 -1.15
CA GLY A 216 16.18 11.50 -0.52
C GLY A 216 14.92 10.78 -0.97
N GLU A 217 14.52 9.77 -0.22
CA GLU A 217 13.29 9.01 -0.42
C GLU A 217 12.20 9.56 0.50
N LEU A 218 11.03 9.85 -0.06
CA LEU A 218 9.84 10.12 0.74
C LEU A 218 8.99 8.86 0.89
N ARG A 219 9.05 8.27 2.09
CA ARG A 219 8.23 7.11 2.46
C ARG A 219 7.65 7.28 3.84
N LEU A 220 6.33 7.28 3.94
CA LEU A 220 5.62 7.57 5.18
C LEU A 220 5.22 6.27 5.86
N HIS A 221 5.36 6.20 7.18
CA HIS A 221 4.83 5.09 7.96
C HIS A 221 3.92 5.65 9.05
N PHE A 222 2.65 5.25 9.03
CA PHE A 222 1.68 5.68 10.03
C PHE A 222 1.46 4.58 11.05
N PRO A 223 1.48 4.91 12.35
CA PRO A 223 1.07 3.96 13.37
C PRO A 223 -0.39 3.55 13.14
N SER A 224 -0.73 2.34 13.57
CA SER A 224 -2.13 1.90 13.53
C SER A 224 -2.99 2.76 14.46
N ASP A 225 -4.25 2.92 14.11
CA ASP A 225 -5.23 3.67 14.89
C ASP A 225 -5.25 3.16 16.35
N PRO A 226 -5.08 4.03 17.36
CA PRO A 226 -5.00 3.61 18.75
C PRO A 226 -6.25 2.88 19.24
N ILE A 227 -7.43 3.26 18.72
CA ILE A 227 -8.75 2.72 19.10
C ILE A 227 -9.04 1.45 18.32
N THR A 228 -8.98 1.52 16.99
CA THR A 228 -9.42 0.40 16.14
C THR A 228 -8.33 -0.63 15.87
N LYS A 229 -7.06 -0.29 16.17
CA LYS A 229 -5.84 -1.05 15.81
C LYS A 229 -5.72 -1.33 14.30
N LYS A 230 -6.52 -0.67 13.46
CA LYS A 230 -6.45 -0.82 12.01
C LYS A 230 -5.31 0.05 11.45
N PRO A 231 -4.64 -0.38 10.38
CA PRO A 231 -3.64 0.44 9.71
C PRO A 231 -4.28 1.72 9.19
N ILE A 232 -3.57 2.85 9.17
CA ILE A 232 -4.08 4.10 8.59
C ILE A 232 -3.46 4.25 7.20
N PRO A 233 -4.20 4.03 6.10
CA PRO A 233 -3.64 4.02 4.76
C PRO A 233 -3.34 5.43 4.23
N LEU A 234 -4.07 6.45 4.67
CA LEU A 234 -3.93 7.83 4.21
C LEU A 234 -4.27 8.79 5.35
N GLN A 235 -3.49 9.87 5.47
CA GLN A 235 -3.70 10.94 6.44
C GLN A 235 -3.76 12.30 5.74
N ARG A 236 -4.30 13.29 6.45
CA ARG A 236 -4.41 14.66 5.96
C ARG A 236 -3.47 15.57 6.74
N ASN A 237 -3.05 16.67 6.11
CA ASN A 237 -2.28 17.76 6.73
C ASN A 237 -1.04 17.25 7.44
N ILE A 238 -0.10 16.72 6.67
CA ILE A 238 1.18 16.22 7.19
C ILE A 238 2.25 17.26 6.94
N GLU A 239 3.09 17.48 7.93
CA GLU A 239 4.32 18.23 7.81
C GLU A 239 5.52 17.28 7.86
N ILE A 240 6.37 17.38 6.84
CA ILE A 240 7.50 16.48 6.64
C ILE A 240 8.76 17.32 6.69
N PRO A 241 9.59 17.20 7.73
CA PRO A 241 10.86 17.91 7.77
C PRO A 241 11.79 17.36 6.70
N LEU A 242 12.39 18.25 5.91
CA LEU A 242 13.31 17.90 4.82
C LEU A 242 14.75 18.29 5.13
N ALA A 243 14.95 19.42 5.81
CA ALA A 243 16.26 19.94 6.15
C ALA A 243 16.19 20.79 7.44
N GLN A 244 17.34 20.93 8.10
CA GLN A 244 17.55 21.85 9.20
C GLN A 244 18.63 22.83 8.73
N LEU A 245 18.34 24.13 8.74
CA LEU A 245 19.27 25.17 8.31
C LEU A 245 19.84 25.88 9.53
N SER A 246 21.14 26.16 9.50
CA SER A 246 21.82 26.98 10.50
C SER A 246 21.43 28.46 10.41
N GLU A 247 21.64 29.19 11.51
CA GLU A 247 21.43 30.64 11.54
C GLU A 247 22.32 31.38 10.51
N GLU A 248 23.49 30.82 10.18
CA GLU A 248 24.38 31.37 9.15
C GLU A 248 23.73 31.33 7.76
N THR A 249 23.13 30.19 7.39
CA THR A 249 22.43 30.02 6.11
C THR A 249 21.15 30.84 6.06
N MET A 250 20.44 30.94 7.19
CA MET A 250 19.26 31.80 7.29
C MET A 250 19.64 33.28 7.12
N GLY A 251 20.77 33.70 7.69
CA GLY A 251 21.50 34.92 7.33
C GLY A 251 20.66 36.18 7.18
N SER A 252 21.04 37.06 6.25
CA SER A 252 20.25 38.27 5.95
C SER A 252 18.87 37.91 5.42
N PRO A 253 17.79 38.51 5.96
CA PRO A 253 16.44 38.28 5.48
C PRO A 253 16.34 38.72 4.03
N GLN A 254 15.89 37.80 3.18
CA GLN A 254 15.46 38.10 1.83
C GLN A 254 13.94 38.08 1.81
N ASP A 255 13.33 38.99 1.06
CA ASP A 255 11.86 39.08 1.00
C ASP A 255 11.23 37.82 0.37
N ILE A 256 11.92 37.23 -0.61
CA ILE A 256 11.45 36.08 -1.39
C ILE A 256 12.58 35.07 -1.56
N LEU A 257 12.26 33.79 -1.36
CA LEU A 257 13.12 32.65 -1.68
C LEU A 257 12.50 31.82 -2.80
N HIS A 258 13.28 31.49 -3.82
CA HIS A 258 12.89 30.59 -4.88
C HIS A 258 13.42 29.19 -4.60
N ILE A 259 12.51 28.23 -4.53
CA ILE A 259 12.85 26.82 -4.31
C ILE A 259 12.28 25.98 -5.46
N THR A 260 13.18 25.28 -6.14
CA THR A 260 12.79 24.27 -7.13
C THR A 260 12.80 22.90 -6.47
N PHE A 261 11.69 22.17 -6.59
CA PHE A 261 11.48 20.84 -6.02
C PHE A 261 11.11 19.85 -7.12
N TYR A 262 11.97 18.85 -7.33
CA TYR A 262 11.76 17.77 -8.27
C TYR A 262 11.28 16.52 -7.55
N VAL A 263 10.23 15.92 -8.10
CA VAL A 263 9.71 14.62 -7.71
C VAL A 263 10.05 13.62 -8.80
N PHE A 264 10.72 12.53 -8.42
CA PHE A 264 11.09 11.42 -9.29
C PHE A 264 10.26 10.19 -8.92
N PRO A 265 9.03 10.07 -9.46
CA PRO A 265 8.14 8.95 -9.16
C PRO A 265 8.61 7.71 -9.92
N GLN A 266 8.61 6.53 -9.27
CA GLN A 266 8.94 5.33 -10.03
C GLN A 266 7.85 5.04 -11.07
N GLY A 267 8.23 4.77 -12.33
CA GLY A 267 7.30 4.46 -13.41
C GLY A 267 7.20 5.55 -14.48
N GLU A 268 7.59 6.78 -14.17
CA GLU A 268 7.74 7.85 -15.15
C GLU A 268 9.16 7.91 -15.71
N LYS A 269 9.30 8.55 -16.88
CA LYS A 269 10.61 8.81 -17.52
C LYS A 269 11.20 10.17 -17.11
N HIS A 270 10.33 11.12 -16.78
CA HIS A 270 10.67 12.52 -16.55
C HIS A 270 10.19 12.95 -15.16
N PRO A 271 10.99 13.71 -14.40
CA PRO A 271 10.57 14.19 -13.09
C PRO A 271 9.51 15.28 -13.23
N ILE A 272 8.77 15.48 -12.14
CA ILE A 272 7.80 16.55 -12.01
C ILE A 272 8.45 17.66 -11.18
N GLN A 273 8.55 18.84 -11.77
CA GLN A 273 9.11 20.03 -11.16
C GLN A 273 8.00 20.87 -10.53
N TYR A 274 8.28 21.36 -9.34
CA TYR A 274 7.50 22.36 -8.63
C TYR A 274 8.38 23.56 -8.36
N ASP A 275 7.89 24.73 -8.76
CA ASP A 275 8.55 26.00 -8.44
C ASP A 275 7.76 26.69 -7.32
N PHE A 276 8.45 26.89 -6.20
CA PHE A 276 7.90 27.54 -5.02
C PHE A 276 8.51 28.92 -4.85
N LEU A 277 7.64 29.91 -4.68
CA LEU A 277 8.00 31.23 -4.19
C LEU A 277 7.59 31.31 -2.71
N LEU A 278 8.58 31.40 -1.83
CA LEU A 278 8.34 31.54 -0.40
C LEU A 278 8.50 33.00 -0.02
N ASN A 279 7.43 33.59 0.52
CA ASN A 279 7.48 34.95 1.04
C ASN A 279 7.85 34.91 2.52
N GLN A 280 8.60 35.90 2.96
CA GLN A 280 8.84 36.10 4.38
C GLN A 280 7.57 36.63 5.05
N GLU A 281 7.09 35.92 6.07
CA GLU A 281 6.03 36.35 6.98
C GLU A 281 6.60 36.30 8.40
N ASP A 282 6.68 37.45 9.06
CA ASP A 282 7.36 37.64 10.34
C ASP A 282 8.83 37.15 10.33
N ARG A 283 9.08 35.94 10.83
CA ARG A 283 10.39 35.30 10.94
C ARG A 283 10.44 33.92 10.27
N SER A 284 9.39 33.55 9.54
CA SER A 284 9.30 32.30 8.79
C SER A 284 9.05 32.57 7.31
N TYR A 285 9.32 31.56 6.50
CA TYR A 285 9.05 31.61 5.07
C TYR A 285 7.92 30.65 4.74
N HIS A 286 6.94 31.11 3.97
CA HIS A 286 5.80 30.30 3.57
C HIS A 286 5.56 30.40 2.07
N SER A 287 5.42 29.26 1.42
CA SER A 287 4.93 29.21 0.05
C SER A 287 3.41 29.30 0.06
N ARG A 288 2.85 29.87 -1.01
CA ARG A 288 1.44 29.67 -1.30
C ARG A 288 1.18 28.18 -1.58
N PRO A 289 0.00 27.66 -1.20
CA PRO A 289 -0.43 26.35 -1.68
C PRO A 289 -0.61 26.44 -3.21
N PHE A 290 -0.39 25.33 -3.92
CA PHE A 290 -0.45 25.22 -5.38
C PHE A 290 0.73 25.86 -6.14
N PRO A 291 1.95 25.34 -5.94
CA PRO A 291 3.06 25.65 -6.85
C PRO A 291 2.70 25.32 -8.30
N GLU A 292 3.31 26.06 -9.24
CA GLU A 292 3.28 25.67 -10.65
C GLU A 292 3.96 24.31 -10.81
N MET A 293 3.32 23.42 -11.55
CA MET A 293 3.76 22.04 -11.72
C MET A 293 4.00 21.72 -13.19
N THR A 294 5.24 21.42 -13.53
CA THR A 294 5.69 21.15 -14.89
C THR A 294 6.34 19.77 -14.96
N VAL A 295 6.23 19.11 -16.13
CA VAL A 295 6.96 17.86 -16.39
C VAL A 295 8.27 18.25 -17.05
N GLN A 296 9.39 17.96 -16.42
CA GLN A 296 10.70 18.38 -16.90
C GLN A 296 11.25 17.36 -17.90
N SER A 297 10.93 17.56 -19.18
CA SER A 297 11.28 16.64 -20.26
C SER A 297 12.78 16.55 -20.56
N SER A 298 13.56 17.55 -20.14
CA SER A 298 15.01 17.60 -20.32
C SER A 298 15.82 16.79 -19.31
N ILE A 299 15.16 16.27 -18.27
CA ILE A 299 15.77 15.30 -17.35
C ILE A 299 15.16 13.94 -17.64
N VAL A 300 16.02 12.95 -17.86
CA VAL A 300 15.62 11.55 -18.02
C VAL A 300 16.24 10.77 -16.88
N PHE A 301 15.42 10.00 -16.16
CA PHE A 301 15.90 9.19 -15.04
C PHE A 301 15.43 7.74 -15.15
N GLN A 302 16.12 6.88 -14.41
CA GLN A 302 15.74 5.50 -14.24
C GLN A 302 16.07 5.03 -12.83
N VAL A 303 15.11 4.38 -12.17
CA VAL A 303 15.34 3.73 -10.88
C VAL A 303 15.70 2.26 -11.14
N LYS A 304 16.94 1.87 -10.84
CA LYS A 304 17.43 0.46 -10.89
C LYS A 304 17.99 0.08 -9.54
N GLU A 305 17.77 -1.16 -9.10
CA GLU A 305 18.38 -1.70 -7.88
C GLU A 305 18.27 -0.77 -6.65
N LYS A 306 17.12 -0.11 -6.48
CA LYS A 306 16.89 0.85 -5.39
C LYS A 306 17.78 2.10 -5.44
N GLN A 307 18.27 2.48 -6.61
CA GLN A 307 19.04 3.70 -6.81
C GLN A 307 18.45 4.52 -7.96
N LEU A 308 18.45 5.85 -7.80
CA LEU A 308 18.05 6.79 -8.83
C LEU A 308 19.25 7.11 -9.72
N PHE A 309 19.16 6.78 -11.01
CA PHE A 309 20.15 7.14 -12.01
C PHE A 309 19.58 8.22 -12.93
N LEU A 310 20.32 9.30 -13.12
CA LEU A 310 20.03 10.27 -14.17
C LEU A 310 20.73 9.77 -15.45
N LEU A 311 20.00 9.72 -16.55
CA LEU A 311 20.51 9.29 -17.85
C LEU A 311 20.83 10.50 -18.73
N GLU A 312 20.00 11.55 -18.62
CA GLU A 312 20.14 12.81 -19.35
C GLU A 312 19.76 13.97 -18.42
N GLY A 313 20.36 15.14 -18.65
CA GLY A 313 20.01 16.35 -17.91
C GLY A 313 20.70 16.51 -16.55
N GLU A 314 21.79 15.79 -16.28
CA GLU A 314 22.56 15.93 -15.03
C GLU A 314 22.96 17.38 -14.74
N ASN A 315 23.31 18.15 -15.78
CA ASN A 315 23.70 19.55 -15.67
C ASN A 315 22.55 20.48 -15.21
N GLN A 316 21.31 20.01 -15.23
CA GLN A 316 20.16 20.79 -14.76
C GLN A 316 19.97 20.73 -13.25
N LEU A 317 20.55 19.72 -12.59
CA LEU A 317 20.52 19.63 -11.14
C LEU A 317 21.86 20.10 -10.57
N PRO A 318 21.87 21.15 -9.73
CA PRO A 318 23.11 21.67 -9.17
C PRO A 318 23.76 20.63 -8.26
N HIS A 319 25.09 20.64 -8.23
CA HIS A 319 25.92 19.80 -7.35
C HIS A 319 25.66 18.27 -7.45
N HIS A 320 25.33 17.77 -8.66
CA HIS A 320 25.03 16.35 -8.93
C HIS A 320 25.95 15.35 -8.22
N THR A 321 27.26 15.58 -8.28
CA THR A 321 28.29 14.70 -7.71
C THR A 321 28.13 14.46 -6.21
N LEU A 322 27.47 15.35 -5.48
CA LEU A 322 27.30 15.24 -4.03
C LEU A 322 26.31 14.13 -3.64
N TYR A 323 25.30 13.90 -4.47
CA TYR A 323 24.17 13.03 -4.12
C TYR A 323 24.02 11.79 -5.01
N THR A 324 24.78 11.66 -6.09
CA THR A 324 24.76 10.46 -6.96
C THR A 324 24.93 9.16 -6.17
N HIS A 325 25.75 9.16 -5.12
CA HIS A 325 26.00 7.96 -4.29
C HIS A 325 25.01 7.77 -3.13
N THR A 326 24.26 8.81 -2.77
CA THR A 326 23.31 8.80 -1.64
C THR A 326 21.85 8.72 -2.07
N TYR A 327 21.55 8.72 -3.37
CA TYR A 327 20.24 8.39 -3.90
C TYR A 327 19.92 6.90 -3.83
N GLN A 328 19.68 6.40 -2.61
CA GLN A 328 19.30 5.02 -2.35
C GLN A 328 17.88 4.93 -1.78
N TRP A 329 17.18 3.83 -2.06
CA TRP A 329 15.85 3.52 -1.52
C TRP A 329 15.98 2.96 -0.09
N ASP A 330 16.45 3.79 0.83
CA ASP A 330 16.75 3.45 2.22
C ASP A 330 15.81 4.16 3.23
N GLY A 331 14.80 4.87 2.74
CA GLY A 331 13.86 5.66 3.53
C GLY A 331 14.50 6.86 4.21
N GLN A 332 15.69 7.29 3.79
CA GLN A 332 16.40 8.42 4.39
C GLN A 332 16.23 9.71 3.60
N ARG A 333 16.35 10.81 4.36
CA ARG A 333 16.31 12.18 3.87
C ARG A 333 17.63 12.85 4.22
N TYR A 334 18.19 13.54 3.25
CA TYR A 334 19.48 14.18 3.32
C TYR A 334 19.37 15.65 2.94
N TYR A 335 20.30 16.46 3.42
CA TYR A 335 20.43 17.86 3.05
C TYR A 335 21.88 18.33 3.16
N SER A 336 22.20 19.45 2.51
CA SER A 336 23.48 20.12 2.63
C SER A 336 23.26 21.63 2.56
N GLU A 337 23.70 22.34 3.60
CA GLU A 337 23.64 23.80 3.67
C GLU A 337 24.70 24.48 2.79
N LYS A 338 25.84 23.82 2.62
CA LYS A 338 26.99 24.29 1.83
C LYS A 338 27.40 23.17 0.86
N PRO A 339 26.72 23.00 -0.27
CA PRO A 339 26.96 21.88 -1.19
C PRO A 339 28.40 21.85 -1.71
N ALA A 340 29.06 23.00 -1.81
CA ALA A 340 30.47 23.09 -2.20
C ALA A 340 31.42 22.33 -1.24
N GLU A 341 31.04 22.15 0.03
CA GLU A 341 31.86 21.43 1.01
C GLU A 341 31.71 19.90 0.93
N GLY A 342 30.75 19.40 0.14
CA GLY A 342 30.66 17.97 -0.18
C GLY A 342 30.13 17.06 0.94
N LYS A 343 29.61 17.61 2.05
CA LYS A 343 29.17 16.81 3.21
C LYS A 343 27.65 16.74 3.31
N PRO A 344 27.04 15.55 3.11
CA PRO A 344 25.61 15.35 3.32
C PRO A 344 25.29 15.18 4.81
N CYS A 345 24.28 15.91 5.28
CA CYS A 345 23.67 15.74 6.60
C CYS A 345 22.40 14.90 6.48
N ARG A 346 22.07 14.13 7.52
CA ARG A 346 20.83 13.31 7.56
C ARG A 346 19.75 14.02 8.37
N CYS A 347 18.53 14.07 7.84
CA CYS A 347 17.36 14.57 8.56
C CYS A 347 16.74 13.43 9.39
N VAL A 348 16.76 13.59 10.72
CA VAL A 348 16.28 12.57 11.68
C VAL A 348 14.86 12.87 12.20
N ALA A 349 14.38 14.11 12.03
CA ALA A 349 13.08 14.54 12.52
C ALA A 349 11.93 13.74 11.87
N SER A 350 10.99 13.23 12.66
CA SER A 350 9.86 12.45 12.15
C SER A 350 8.79 13.35 11.50
N PRO A 351 8.07 12.87 10.47
CA PRO A 351 6.87 13.55 10.00
C PRO A 351 5.82 13.75 11.09
N GLU A 352 5.15 14.91 11.09
CA GLU A 352 4.15 15.33 12.07
C GLU A 352 2.77 15.46 11.39
N ILE A 353 1.70 15.22 12.14
CA ILE A 353 0.31 15.40 11.70
C ILE A 353 -0.21 16.67 12.35
N CYS A 354 -0.77 17.59 11.57
CA CYS A 354 -1.23 18.90 12.02
C CYS A 354 -2.74 19.02 12.16
#